data_AF-X0UVZ0-F1
#
_entry.id   AF-X0UVZ0-F1
#
_cell.length_a   1.000
_cell.length_b   1.000
_cell.length_c   1.000
_cell.angle_alpha   90.00
_cell.angle_beta   90.00
_cell.angle_gamma   90.00
#
_symmetry.space_group_name_H-M   'P 1'
#
loop_
_entity.id
_entity.type
_entity.pdbx_description
1 polymer ?
#
loop_
_entity_poly.entity_id
_entity_poly.type
_entity_poly.pdbx_seq_one_letter_code
_entity_poly.pdbx_strand_id
1 'polypeptide(L)'
;ESIEGANAVSGECVHQTNDPAEAVANADIIYTDTWVSMGQEADKQERIEEFAGFQVNSELVKQAPAGAKIMHCLPAYRGLEISDEAAESANSIIFDQAENRLHFQRALLKKLMG
;
A
#
# COMPACT_ATOMS: atom_id res chain seq x y z
N GLU A 1 3.04 -11.65 -13.74
CA GLU A 1 3.86 -10.96 -14.75
C GLU A 1 5.20 -10.62 -14.09
N SER A 2 6.33 -10.69 -14.81
CA SER A 2 7.64 -10.34 -14.25
C SER A 2 7.91 -8.85 -14.37
N ILE A 3 8.83 -8.32 -13.54
CA ILE A 3 9.30 -6.91 -13.62
C ILE A 3 9.82 -6.60 -15.04
N GLU A 4 10.54 -7.55 -15.65
CA GLU A 4 11.01 -7.44 -17.04
C GLU A 4 9.86 -7.25 -18.03
N GLY A 5 8.75 -7.97 -17.83
CA GLY A 5 7.56 -7.84 -18.69
C GLY A 5 6.90 -6.48 -18.57
N ALA A 6 6.81 -5.92 -17.36
CA ALA A 6 6.26 -4.58 -17.15
C ALA A 6 7.17 -3.49 -17.78
N ASN A 7 8.48 -3.61 -17.57
CA ASN A 7 9.47 -2.67 -18.11
C ASN A 7 9.62 -2.75 -19.64
N ALA A 8 9.18 -3.85 -20.27
CA ALA A 8 9.11 -3.94 -21.73
C ALA A 8 7.95 -3.10 -22.33
N VAL A 9 6.89 -2.83 -21.55
CA VAL A 9 5.76 -1.97 -21.98
C VAL A 9 6.12 -0.49 -21.83
N SER A 10 6.73 -0.13 -20.70
CA SER A 10 7.26 1.20 -20.43
C SER A 10 8.57 1.06 -19.66
N GLY A 11 9.68 1.51 -20.24
CA GLY A 11 10.99 1.38 -19.61
C GLY A 11 11.03 2.00 -18.22
N GLU A 12 11.67 1.30 -17.27
CA GLU A 12 11.90 1.74 -15.89
C GLU A 12 10.62 2.12 -15.11
N CYS A 13 9.46 1.59 -15.50
CA CYS A 13 8.18 1.89 -14.84
C CYS A 13 7.94 1.04 -13.58
N VAL A 14 8.65 -0.09 -13.43
CA VAL A 14 8.57 -0.97 -12.27
C VAL A 14 9.97 -1.24 -11.73
N HIS A 15 10.09 -1.05 -10.42
CA HIS A 15 11.29 -1.31 -9.63
C HIS A 15 10.92 -2.11 -8.38
N GLN A 16 11.85 -2.95 -7.90
CA GLN A 16 11.71 -3.68 -6.65
C GLN A 16 12.93 -3.40 -5.78
N THR A 17 12.68 -3.00 -4.53
CA THR A 17 13.70 -2.77 -3.52
C THR A 17 13.27 -3.35 -2.18
N ASN A 18 14.26 -3.63 -1.33
CA ASN A 18 14.07 -3.99 0.08
C ASN A 18 14.35 -2.80 1.02
N ASP A 19 14.58 -1.61 0.47
CA ASP A 19 14.74 -0.36 1.20
C ASP A 19 13.46 0.48 1.08
N PRO A 20 12.62 0.54 2.14
CA PRO A 20 11.41 1.36 2.14
C PRO A 20 11.70 2.84 1.90
N ALA A 21 12.83 3.37 2.38
CA ALA A 21 13.20 4.76 2.19
C ALA A 21 13.43 5.08 0.70
N GLU A 22 14.15 4.18 0.01
CA GLU A 22 14.32 4.26 -1.45
C GLU A 22 12.97 4.20 -2.16
N ALA A 23 12.08 3.30 -1.74
CA ALA A 23 10.77 3.10 -2.37
C ALA A 23 9.87 4.34 -2.28
N VAL A 24 9.93 5.11 -1.18
CA VAL A 24 9.04 6.26 -0.96
C VAL A 24 9.62 7.59 -1.43
N ALA A 25 10.92 7.67 -1.71
CA ALA A 25 11.64 8.93 -1.94
C ALA A 25 11.01 9.87 -2.99
N ASN A 26 10.38 9.30 -4.03
CA ASN A 26 9.70 10.06 -5.10
C ASN A 26 8.22 9.63 -5.27
N ALA A 27 7.62 9.02 -4.24
CA ALA A 27 6.28 8.45 -4.34
C ALA A 27 5.18 9.51 -4.14
N ASP A 28 4.26 9.62 -5.09
CA ASP A 28 3.01 10.38 -4.90
C ASP A 28 1.98 9.60 -4.07
N ILE A 29 2.04 8.28 -4.11
CA ILE A 29 1.15 7.36 -3.39
C ILE A 29 2.00 6.30 -2.69
N ILE A 30 1.79 6.12 -1.40
CA ILE A 30 2.32 5.03 -0.59
C ILE A 30 1.17 4.07 -0.31
N TYR A 31 1.35 2.80 -0.66
CA TYR A 31 0.33 1.78 -0.47
C TYR A 31 0.93 0.63 0.34
N THR A 32 0.22 0.19 1.39
CA THR A 32 0.56 -1.00 2.17
C THR A 32 -0.65 -1.89 2.41
N ASP A 33 -0.41 -3.12 2.84
CA ASP A 33 -1.42 -4.12 3.17
C ASP A 33 -0.92 -4.99 4.34
N THR A 34 -1.82 -5.79 4.90
CA THR A 34 -1.55 -6.65 6.05
C THR A 34 -0.39 -7.60 5.77
N TRP A 35 0.60 -7.67 6.66
CA TRP A 35 1.74 -8.60 6.53
C TRP A 35 1.35 -10.07 6.60
N VAL A 36 0.30 -10.37 7.36
CA VAL A 36 -0.25 -11.73 7.51
C VAL A 36 -1.56 -11.79 6.75
N SER A 37 -1.52 -12.45 5.59
CA SER A 37 -2.72 -12.65 4.79
C SER A 37 -3.59 -13.78 5.35
N MET A 38 -4.85 -13.85 4.88
CA MET A 38 -5.77 -14.93 5.26
C MET A 38 -5.18 -16.29 4.85
N GLY A 39 -5.09 -17.21 5.81
CA GLY A 39 -4.54 -18.56 5.61
C GLY A 39 -3.04 -18.70 5.91
N GLN A 40 -2.38 -17.64 6.40
CA GLN A 40 -0.95 -17.63 6.78
C GLN A 40 -0.75 -17.41 8.29
N GLU A 41 -1.74 -17.75 9.11
CA GLU A 41 -1.74 -17.44 10.54
C GLU A 41 -0.67 -18.21 11.33
N ALA A 42 -0.24 -19.37 10.83
CA ALA A 42 0.82 -20.18 11.44
C ALA A 42 2.19 -19.47 11.44
N ASP A 43 2.44 -18.62 10.43
CA ASP A 43 3.73 -17.96 10.19
C ASP A 43 3.73 -16.51 10.69
N LYS A 44 2.71 -16.13 11.48
CA LYS A 44 2.45 -14.74 11.88
C LYS A 44 3.65 -14.07 12.54
N GLN A 45 4.32 -14.76 13.47
CA GLN A 45 5.41 -14.17 14.24
C GLN A 45 6.66 -13.92 13.39
N GLU A 46 7.03 -14.90 12.56
CA GLU A 46 8.16 -14.80 11.63
C GLU A 46 7.97 -13.62 10.68
N ARG A 47 6.76 -13.47 10.12
CA ARG A 47 6.46 -12.34 9.23
C ARG A 47 6.50 -10.99 9.91
N ILE A 48 6.03 -10.88 11.15
CA ILE A 48 6.13 -9.62 11.89
C ILE A 48 7.60 -9.21 12.04
N GLU A 49 8.49 -10.17 12.26
CA GLU A 49 9.93 -9.92 12.40
C GLU A 49 10.57 -9.54 11.05
N GLU A 50 10.24 -10.26 9.97
CA GLU A 50 10.75 -9.97 8.62
C GLU A 50 10.27 -8.61 8.09
N PHE A 51 9.01 -8.25 8.33
CA PHE A 51 8.41 -7.02 7.82
C PHE A 51 8.51 -5.82 8.78
N ALA A 52 9.09 -5.99 9.98
CA ALA A 52 9.19 -4.90 10.97
C ALA A 52 9.80 -3.60 10.40
N GLY A 53 10.76 -3.73 9.47
CA GLY A 53 11.39 -2.59 8.80
C GLY A 53 10.52 -1.87 7.76
N PHE A 54 9.39 -2.46 7.35
CA PHE A 54 8.53 -1.99 6.26
C PHE A 54 7.26 -1.26 6.75
N GLN A 55 7.12 -1.00 8.05
CA GLN A 55 5.94 -0.29 8.57
C GLN A 55 5.80 1.11 7.93
N VAL A 56 4.61 1.41 7.44
CA VAL A 56 4.26 2.78 7.01
C VAL A 56 3.98 3.62 8.27
N ASN A 57 5.01 4.33 8.71
CA ASN A 57 4.97 5.25 9.85
C ASN A 57 5.27 6.70 9.42
N SER A 58 5.10 7.63 10.36
CA SER A 58 5.33 9.06 10.11
C SER A 58 6.74 9.36 9.63
N GLU A 59 7.75 8.63 10.13
CA GLU A 59 9.16 8.79 9.77
C GLU A 59 9.42 8.36 8.32
N LEU A 60 8.80 7.29 7.86
CA LEU A 60 8.87 6.84 6.47
C LEU A 60 8.11 7.81 5.56
N VAL A 61 6.89 8.21 5.93
CA VAL A 61 6.06 9.13 5.12
C VAL A 61 6.76 10.49 4.93
N LYS A 62 7.50 10.99 5.93
CA LYS A 62 8.29 12.23 5.81
C LYS A 62 9.41 12.17 4.77
N GLN A 63 9.80 10.98 4.33
CA GLN A 63 10.81 10.79 3.29
C GLN A 63 10.22 10.84 1.88
N ALA A 64 8.90 10.80 1.76
CA ALA A 64 8.18 11.04 0.52
C ALA A 64 7.94 12.55 0.29
N PRO A 65 7.61 12.96 -0.96
CA PRO A 65 7.12 14.31 -1.23
C PRO A 65 5.98 14.71 -0.29
N ALA A 66 5.95 15.98 0.15
CA ALA A 66 4.99 16.45 1.17
C ALA A 66 3.49 16.22 0.84
N GLY A 67 3.17 16.07 -0.45
CA GLY A 67 1.81 15.79 -0.94
C GLY A 67 1.45 14.30 -1.03
N ALA A 68 2.37 13.39 -0.74
CA ALA A 68 2.19 11.96 -0.91
C ALA A 68 0.97 11.45 -0.13
N LYS A 69 0.12 10.65 -0.77
CA LYS A 69 -1.07 10.08 -0.11
C LYS A 69 -0.83 8.64 0.34
N ILE A 70 -1.50 8.25 1.42
CA ILE A 70 -1.40 6.93 2.01
C ILE A 70 -2.69 6.16 1.72
N MET A 71 -2.54 4.95 1.19
CA MET A 71 -3.63 4.04 0.82
C MET A 71 -3.46 2.67 1.51
N HIS A 72 -4.58 2.02 1.79
CA HIS A 72 -4.64 0.70 2.43
C HIS A 72 -5.95 0.00 2.06
N CYS A 73 -5.92 -1.27 1.68
CA CYS A 73 -7.14 -1.98 1.21
C CYS A 73 -8.16 -2.32 2.31
N LEU A 74 -7.69 -2.38 3.55
CA LEU A 74 -8.42 -2.78 4.77
C LEU A 74 -8.78 -4.29 4.80
N PRO A 75 -8.91 -4.89 6.00
CA PRO A 75 -8.69 -4.29 7.34
C PRO A 75 -7.22 -3.99 7.61
N ALA A 76 -6.93 -2.96 8.41
CA ALA A 76 -5.56 -2.62 8.82
C ALA A 76 -5.30 -3.02 10.28
N TYR A 77 -4.14 -3.61 10.55
CA TYR A 77 -3.56 -3.87 11.86
C TYR A 77 -2.61 -2.74 12.25
N ARG A 78 -3.17 -1.75 12.94
CA ARG A 78 -2.41 -0.63 13.50
C ARG A 78 -1.27 -1.10 14.39
N GLY A 79 -0.08 -0.54 14.18
CA GLY A 79 1.16 -0.94 14.83
C GLY A 79 1.93 -2.06 14.14
N LEU A 80 1.39 -2.65 13.06
CA LEU A 80 2.09 -3.58 12.17
C LEU A 80 2.39 -2.88 10.84
N GLU A 81 1.65 -3.15 9.77
CA GLU A 81 1.94 -2.59 8.44
C GLU A 81 1.77 -1.07 8.36
N ILE A 82 1.00 -0.48 9.26
CA ILE A 82 0.75 0.95 9.33
C ILE A 82 0.65 1.42 10.79
N SER A 83 1.26 2.57 11.09
CA SER A 83 1.12 3.23 12.40
C SER A 83 -0.23 3.94 12.53
N ASP A 84 -0.65 4.20 13.78
CA ASP A 84 -1.86 4.97 14.05
C ASP A 84 -1.79 6.37 13.46
N GLU A 85 -0.65 7.02 13.61
CA GLU A 85 -0.41 8.40 13.17
C GLU A 85 -0.45 8.50 11.65
N ALA A 86 0.12 7.54 10.93
CA ALA A 86 0.08 7.51 9.47
C ALA A 86 -1.36 7.29 8.96
N ALA A 87 -2.09 6.35 9.56
CA ALA A 87 -3.45 6.01 9.17
C ALA A 87 -4.45 7.16 9.41
N GLU A 88 -4.25 7.96 10.46
CA GLU A 88 -5.09 9.12 10.82
C GLU A 88 -4.58 10.47 10.27
N SER A 89 -3.45 10.47 9.56
CA SER A 89 -2.85 11.70 9.03
C SER A 89 -3.71 12.35 7.95
N ALA A 90 -3.50 13.65 7.71
CA ALA A 90 -4.10 14.37 6.57
C ALA A 90 -3.65 13.85 5.19
N ASN A 91 -2.61 13.02 5.16
CA ASN A 91 -2.12 12.34 3.96
C ASN A 91 -2.84 11.02 3.71
N SER A 92 -3.55 10.48 4.71
CA SER A 92 -4.35 9.26 4.57
C SER A 92 -5.63 9.50 3.76
N ILE A 93 -5.86 8.65 2.77
CA ILE A 93 -7.09 8.60 1.97
C ILE A 93 -7.75 7.21 2.04
N ILE A 94 -7.44 6.44 3.08
CA ILE A 94 -7.87 5.04 3.25
C ILE A 94 -9.40 4.89 3.18
N PHE A 95 -10.14 5.82 3.79
CA PHE A 95 -11.60 5.77 3.79
C PHE A 95 -12.22 6.22 2.46
N ASP A 96 -11.66 7.25 1.82
CA ASP A 96 -12.08 7.66 0.46
C ASP A 96 -11.85 6.52 -0.54
N GLN A 97 -10.72 5.81 -0.41
CA GLN A 97 -10.43 4.61 -1.18
C GLN A 97 -11.48 3.52 -0.94
N ALA A 98 -11.84 3.27 0.32
CA ALA A 98 -12.84 2.27 0.68
C ALA A 98 -14.22 2.61 0.11
N GLU A 99 -14.66 3.87 0.20
CA GLU A 99 -15.91 4.33 -0.40
C GLU A 99 -15.92 4.16 -1.92
N ASN A 100 -14.80 4.48 -2.58
CA ASN A 100 -14.65 4.37 -4.03
C ASN A 100 -14.85 2.96 -4.58
N ARG A 101 -14.74 1.91 -3.74
CA ARG A 101 -15.12 0.53 -4.14
C ARG A 101 -16.57 0.45 -4.62
N LEU A 102 -17.50 1.14 -3.96
CA LEU A 102 -18.91 1.14 -4.34
C LEU A 102 -19.11 1.75 -5.74
N HIS A 103 -18.51 2.92 -5.97
CA HIS A 103 -18.65 3.62 -7.25
C HIS A 103 -18.03 2.84 -8.39
N PHE A 104 -16.81 2.30 -8.19
CA PHE A 104 -16.13 1.48 -9.17
C PHE A 104 -16.95 0.22 -9.51
N GLN A 105 -17.43 -0.50 -8.51
CA GLN A 105 -18.23 -1.72 -8.72
C GLN A 105 -19.56 -1.44 -9.42
N ARG A 106 -20.24 -0.32 -9.12
CA ARG A 106 -21.46 0.09 -9.85
C ARG A 106 -21.18 0.35 -11.32
N ALA A 107 -20.10 1.05 -11.63
CA ALA A 107 -19.69 1.31 -13.02
C ALA A 107 -19.30 0.02 -13.75
N LEU A 108 -18.58 -0.87 -13.08
CA LEU A 108 -18.20 -2.18 -13.60
C LEU A 108 -19.43 -3.05 -13.91
N LEU A 109 -20.38 -3.14 -12.97
CA LEU A 109 -21.62 -3.90 -13.18
C LEU A 109 -22.41 -3.36 -14.37
N LYS A 110 -22.58 -2.03 -14.47
CA LYS A 110 -23.20 -1.42 -15.65
C LYS A 110 -22.46 -1.82 -16.93
N LYS A 111 -21.14 -1.67 -16.97
CA LYS A 111 -20.33 -2.03 -18.16
C LYS A 111 -20.48 -3.50 -18.58
N LEU A 112 -20.60 -4.42 -17.61
CA LEU A 112 -20.76 -5.85 -17.86
C LEU A 112 -22.19 -6.25 -18.24
N MET A 113 -23.20 -5.51 -17.76
CA MET A 113 -24.61 -5.84 -17.95
C MET A 113 -25.29 -5.07 -19.11
N GLY A 114 -24.72 -3.95 -19.58
CA GLY A 114 -25.23 -3.11 -20.67
C GLY A 114 -25.83 -1.78 -20.19
#